data_AF-A0A973B8P7-F1
#
_entry.id   AF-A0A973B8P7-F1
#
_cell.length_a   1.000
_cell.length_b   1.000
_cell.length_c   1.000
_cell.angle_alpha   90.00
_cell.angle_beta   90.00
_cell.angle_gamma   90.00
#
_symmetry.space_group_name_H-M   'P 1'
#
loop_
_entity.id
_entity.type
_entity.pdbx_description
1 polymer ?
#
loop_
_entity_poly.entity_id
_entity_poly.type
_entity_poly.pdbx_seq_one_letter_code
_entity_poly.pdbx_strand_id
1 'polypeptide(L)'
;MRIIICGAGQVGLGIAERLAAEGNDVIMIDSSAKLVQRANDVLDVRATLGNGAHPDTLAKAGAGDADMLIAVTFHDEVNMVACHVASTLFNVPTKIARVRAQ
;
A
#
# COMPACT_ATOMS: atom_id res chain seq x y z
N MET A 1 8.76 -0.91 11.43
CA MET A 1 9.09 -0.37 10.09
C MET A 1 7.92 0.48 9.60
N ARG A 2 8.16 1.39 8.64
CA ARG A 2 7.09 2.10 7.91
C ARG A 2 6.77 1.35 6.63
N ILE A 3 5.54 0.88 6.51
CA ILE A 3 5.12 -0.01 5.43
C ILE A 3 3.91 0.60 4.72
N ILE A 4 4.02 0.73 3.39
CA ILE A 4 2.90 1.15 2.54
C ILE A 4 2.31 -0.07 1.85
N ILE A 5 1.01 -0.26 1.95
CA ILE A 5 0.27 -1.33 1.25
C ILE A 5 -0.69 -0.69 0.24
N CYS A 6 -0.44 -0.91 -1.05
CA CYS A 6 -1.36 -0.52 -2.12
C CYS A 6 -2.36 -1.65 -2.36
N GLY A 7 -3.61 -1.43 -1.96
CA GLY A 7 -4.73 -2.36 -2.04
C GLY A 7 -5.26 -2.76 -0.66
N ALA A 8 -6.50 -2.40 -0.36
CA ALA A 8 -7.25 -2.77 0.86
C ALA A 8 -8.29 -3.89 0.59
N GLY A 9 -8.03 -4.71 -0.43
CA GLY A 9 -8.76 -5.96 -0.66
C GLY A 9 -8.40 -7.03 0.37
N GLN A 10 -8.93 -8.24 0.20
CA GLN A 10 -8.74 -9.34 1.17
C GLN A 10 -7.26 -9.64 1.47
N VAL A 11 -6.42 -9.69 0.42
CA VAL A 11 -4.98 -9.96 0.59
C VAL A 11 -4.28 -8.81 1.32
N GLY A 12 -4.56 -7.57 0.94
CA GLY A 12 -3.94 -6.40 1.58
C GLY A 12 -4.33 -6.24 3.04
N LEU A 13 -5.60 -6.50 3.37
CA LEU A 13 -6.08 -6.49 4.76
C LEU A 13 -5.38 -7.55 5.62
N GLY A 14 -5.27 -8.79 5.14
CA GLY A 14 -4.59 -9.85 5.90
C GLY A 14 -3.09 -9.58 6.10
N ILE A 15 -2.44 -8.96 5.11
CA ILE A 15 -1.04 -8.52 5.24
C ILE A 15 -0.94 -7.38 6.27
N ALA A 16 -1.82 -6.39 6.17
CA ALA A 16 -1.85 -5.23 7.07
C ALA A 16 -2.09 -5.65 8.53
N GLU A 17 -3.07 -6.53 8.77
CA GLU A 17 -3.40 -7.06 10.10
C GLU A 17 -2.19 -7.69 10.76
N ARG A 18 -1.49 -8.59 10.05
CA ARG A 18 -0.32 -9.27 10.60
C ARG A 18 0.83 -8.31 10.86
N LEU A 19 1.14 -7.42 9.92
CA LEU A 19 2.25 -6.48 10.06
C LEU A 19 1.99 -5.45 11.17
N ALA A 20 0.76 -4.97 11.32
CA ALA A 20 0.35 -4.09 12.41
C ALA A 20 0.45 -4.81 13.76
N ALA A 21 0.01 -6.08 13.85
CA ALA A 21 0.14 -6.89 15.06
C ALA A 21 1.61 -7.15 15.46
N GLU A 22 2.53 -7.14 14.49
CA GLU A 22 3.98 -7.20 14.72
C GLU A 22 4.59 -5.84 15.13
N GLY A 23 3.77 -4.78 15.31
CA GLY A 23 4.19 -3.46 15.77
C GLY A 23 4.72 -2.54 14.67
N ASN A 24 4.42 -2.81 13.40
CA ASN A 24 4.82 -1.95 12.30
C ASN A 24 3.81 -0.80 12.07
N ASP A 25 4.32 0.34 11.59
CA ASP A 25 3.50 1.46 11.14
C ASP A 25 3.02 1.17 9.71
N VAL A 26 1.74 0.81 9.58
CA VAL A 26 1.14 0.36 8.32
C VAL A 26 0.20 1.44 7.79
N ILE A 27 0.47 1.87 6.56
CA ILE A 27 -0.37 2.80 5.81
C ILE A 27 -0.93 2.08 4.59
N MET A 28 -2.24 2.07 4.45
CA MET A 28 -2.92 1.47 3.31
C MET A 28 -3.40 2.54 2.32
N ILE A 29 -3.36 2.20 1.03
CA ILE A 29 -3.87 3.04 -0.07
C ILE A 29 -4.83 2.19 -0.88
N ASP A 30 -6.05 2.66 -1.12
CA ASP A 30 -6.98 2.01 -2.05
C ASP A 30 -7.84 3.05 -2.78
N SER A 31 -8.28 2.74 -4.00
CA SER A 31 -9.14 3.63 -4.79
C SER A 31 -10.63 3.51 -4.42
N SER A 32 -11.00 2.52 -3.61
CA SER A 32 -12.36 2.31 -3.11
C SER A 32 -12.53 2.90 -1.72
N ALA A 33 -13.34 3.97 -1.63
CA ALA A 33 -13.68 4.59 -0.35
C ALA A 33 -14.29 3.59 0.65
N LYS A 34 -15.06 2.61 0.15
CA LYS A 34 -15.64 1.54 0.96
C LYS A 34 -14.56 0.64 1.59
N LEU A 35 -13.52 0.29 0.83
CA LEU A 35 -12.43 -0.54 1.35
C LEU A 35 -11.54 0.24 2.31
N VAL A 36 -11.27 1.51 2.01
CA VAL A 36 -10.55 2.42 2.91
C VAL A 36 -11.26 2.54 4.25
N GLN A 37 -12.57 2.82 4.23
CA GLN A 37 -13.36 2.91 5.45
C GLN A 37 -13.30 1.61 6.24
N ARG A 38 -13.56 0.47 5.57
CA ARG A 38 -13.48 -0.85 6.21
C ARG A 38 -12.11 -1.10 6.85
N ALA A 39 -11.02 -0.76 6.18
CA ALA A 39 -9.68 -0.96 6.74
C ALA A 39 -9.46 -0.13 8.01
N ASN A 40 -9.87 1.14 8.01
CA ASN A 40 -9.82 2.00 9.19
C ASN A 40 -10.73 1.52 10.34
N ASP A 41 -11.86 0.89 10.02
CA ASP A 41 -12.82 0.41 11.02
C ASP A 41 -12.37 -0.89 11.71
N VAL A 42 -11.63 -1.75 11.00
CA VAL A 42 -11.33 -3.12 11.47
C VAL A 42 -9.87 -3.34 11.87
N LEU A 43 -8.95 -2.47 11.45
CA LEU A 43 -7.52 -2.59 11.75
C LEU A 43 -6.99 -1.32 12.40
N ASP A 44 -5.98 -1.46 13.25
CA ASP A 44 -5.20 -0.34 13.79
C ASP A 44 -4.16 0.13 12.77
N VAL A 45 -4.63 0.65 11.64
CA VAL A 45 -3.80 1.14 10.53
C VAL A 45 -4.40 2.43 9.96
N ARG A 46 -3.59 3.19 9.22
CA ARG A 46 -4.10 4.35 8.49
C ARG A 46 -4.38 3.99 7.03
N ALA A 47 -5.63 3.93 6.62
CA ALA A 47 -6.02 3.77 5.22
C ALA A 47 -6.42 5.11 4.58
N THR A 48 -5.96 5.33 3.35
CA THR A 48 -6.19 6.57 2.58
C THR A 48 -6.76 6.27 1.19
N LEU A 49 -7.65 7.16 0.71
CA LEU A 49 -8.24 7.07 -0.62
C LEU A 49 -7.26 7.60 -1.66
N GLY A 50 -6.92 6.78 -2.66
CA GLY A 50 -6.05 7.19 -3.76
C GLY A 50 -5.60 6.03 -4.65
N ASN A 51 -4.87 6.36 -5.71
CA ASN A 51 -4.26 5.38 -6.59
C ASN A 51 -2.80 5.17 -6.20
N GLY A 52 -2.42 3.94 -5.84
CA GLY A 52 -1.04 3.59 -5.48
C GLY A 52 0.00 3.80 -6.59
N ALA A 53 -0.43 3.95 -7.85
CA ALA A 53 0.43 4.30 -8.97
C ALA A 53 0.74 5.81 -9.08
N HIS A 54 0.05 6.67 -8.32
CA HIS A 54 0.23 8.12 -8.42
C HIS A 54 1.27 8.65 -7.42
N PRO A 55 2.25 9.46 -7.88
CA PRO A 55 3.27 10.04 -7.00
C PRO A 55 2.72 10.85 -5.83
N ASP A 56 1.67 11.65 -6.06
CA ASP A 56 1.09 12.50 -5.03
C ASP A 56 0.41 11.68 -3.91
N THR A 57 -0.18 10.55 -4.27
CA THR A 57 -0.81 9.62 -3.32
C THR A 57 0.26 8.92 -2.49
N LEU A 58 1.33 8.43 -3.12
CA LEU A 58 2.47 7.83 -2.41
C LEU A 58 3.17 8.84 -1.49
N ALA A 59 3.33 10.10 -1.92
CA ALA A 59 3.89 11.16 -1.09
C ALA A 59 3.01 11.43 0.16
N LYS A 60 1.69 11.55 -0.02
CA LYS A 60 0.74 11.71 1.09
C LYS A 60 0.75 10.53 2.07
N ALA A 61 1.06 9.34 1.58
CA ALA A 61 1.21 8.13 2.38
C ALA A 61 2.60 7.98 3.03
N GLY A 62 3.50 8.97 2.86
CA GLY A 62 4.81 8.95 3.51
C GLY A 62 5.86 8.09 2.81
N ALA A 63 5.76 7.87 1.49
CA ALA A 63 6.68 7.02 0.75
C ALA A 63 8.16 7.44 0.84
N GLY A 64 8.44 8.73 1.10
CA GLY A 64 9.82 9.21 1.29
C GLY A 64 10.54 8.61 2.50
N ASP A 65 9.79 8.15 3.51
CA ASP A 65 10.32 7.54 4.73
C ASP A 65 9.93 6.05 4.84
N ALA A 66 9.39 5.45 3.79
CA ALA A 66 8.91 4.08 3.83
C ALA A 66 10.06 3.08 3.66
N ASP A 67 10.11 2.08 4.54
CA ASP A 67 11.07 0.98 4.45
C ASP A 67 10.63 -0.06 3.40
N MET A 68 9.32 -0.17 3.18
CA MET A 68 8.71 -1.18 2.33
C MET A 68 7.42 -0.69 1.66
N LEU A 69 7.23 -1.08 0.40
CA LEU A 69 5.97 -0.96 -0.32
C LEU A 69 5.49 -2.33 -0.83
N ILE A 70 4.23 -2.66 -0.56
CA ILE A 70 3.58 -3.91 -0.97
C ILE A 70 2.39 -3.55 -1.87
N ALA A 71 2.47 -3.87 -3.15
CA ALA A 71 1.42 -3.59 -4.13
C ALA A 71 0.63 -4.86 -4.46
N VAL A 72 -0.60 -4.93 -3.94
CA VAL A 72 -1.51 -6.08 -4.00
C VAL A 72 -2.90 -5.68 -4.50
N THR A 73 -2.98 -4.64 -5.32
CA THR A 73 -4.22 -4.19 -5.97
C THR A 73 -4.71 -5.23 -6.99
N PHE A 74 -5.93 -5.03 -7.53
CA PHE A 74 -6.50 -5.92 -8.54
C PHE A 74 -5.72 -5.92 -9.86
N HIS A 75 -5.12 -4.78 -10.23
CA HIS A 75 -4.47 -4.57 -11.52
C HIS A 75 -2.95 -4.72 -11.41
N ASP A 76 -2.38 -5.58 -12.24
CA ASP A 76 -0.94 -5.84 -12.25
C ASP A 76 -0.17 -4.59 -12.69
N GLU A 77 -0.71 -3.84 -13.64
CA GLU A 77 -0.13 -2.59 -14.14
C GLU A 77 0.00 -1.57 -13.02
N VAL A 78 -1.02 -1.45 -12.16
CA VAL A 78 -0.98 -0.57 -10.99
C VAL A 78 0.10 -1.05 -10.01
N ASN A 79 0.23 -2.36 -9.80
CA ASN A 79 1.24 -2.89 -8.87
C ASN A 79 2.66 -2.64 -9.38
N MET A 80 2.91 -2.86 -10.68
CA MET A 80 4.19 -2.59 -11.31
C MET A 80 4.55 -1.10 -11.29
N VAL A 81 3.60 -0.23 -11.66
CA VAL A 81 3.81 1.22 -11.66
C VAL A 81 4.01 1.77 -10.25
N ALA A 82 3.23 1.31 -9.25
CA ALA A 82 3.42 1.71 -7.86
C ALA A 82 4.84 1.40 -7.36
N CYS A 83 5.34 0.19 -7.61
CA CYS A 83 6.72 -0.18 -7.28
C CYS A 83 7.75 0.66 -8.04
N HIS A 84 7.53 0.90 -9.33
CA HIS A 84 8.44 1.72 -10.14
C HIS A 84 8.52 3.16 -9.61
N VAL A 85 7.37 3.81 -9.38
CA VAL A 85 7.29 5.18 -8.85
C VAL A 85 7.91 5.27 -7.45
N ALA A 86 7.62 4.29 -6.57
CA ALA A 86 8.22 4.20 -5.24
C ALA A 86 9.75 4.11 -5.29
N SER A 87 10.28 3.36 -6.26
CA SER A 87 11.73 3.26 -6.46
C SER A 87 12.33 4.55 -6.99
N THR A 88 11.73 5.12 -8.03
CA THR A 88 12.32 6.22 -8.81
C THR A 88 12.22 7.56 -8.09
N LEU A 89 11.12 7.82 -7.38
CA LEU A 89 10.86 9.13 -6.76
C LEU A 89 11.14 9.17 -5.26
N PHE A 90 11.06 8.03 -4.58
CA PHE A 90 11.12 7.97 -3.12
C PHE A 90 12.22 7.04 -2.60
N ASN A 91 12.91 6.32 -3.49
CA ASN A 91 13.99 5.40 -3.14
C ASN A 91 13.58 4.36 -2.07
N VAL A 92 12.30 3.93 -2.07
CA VAL A 92 11.79 2.94 -1.10
C VAL A 92 12.62 1.67 -1.22
N PRO A 93 13.30 1.19 -0.16
CA PRO A 93 14.26 0.09 -0.28
C PRO A 93 13.63 -1.20 -0.78
N THR A 94 12.57 -1.66 -0.11
CA THR A 94 11.91 -2.94 -0.40
C THR A 94 10.58 -2.74 -1.11
N LYS A 95 10.38 -3.42 -2.23
CA LYS A 95 9.16 -3.30 -3.04
C LYS A 95 8.69 -4.68 -3.45
N ILE A 96 7.46 -5.04 -3.12
CA ILE A 96 6.85 -6.35 -3.41
C ILE A 96 5.59 -6.09 -4.24
N ALA A 97 5.52 -6.64 -5.44
CA ALA A 97 4.33 -6.55 -6.30
C ALA A 97 3.70 -7.94 -6.49
N ARG A 98 2.38 -8.01 -6.38
CA ARG A 98 1.61 -9.15 -6.87
C ARG A 98 1.41 -9.01 -8.38
N VAL A 99 1.75 -10.05 -9.13
CA VAL A 99 1.53 -10.15 -10.58
C VAL A 99 0.79 -11.46 -10.86
N ARG A 100 -0.30 -11.40 -11.60
CA ARG A 100 -1.18 -12.53 -11.94
C ARG A 100 -1.28 -12.81 -13.43
N ALA A 101 -0.81 -11.91 -14.29
CA ALA A 101 -0.88 -11.97 -15.76
C ALA A 101 -2.30 -12.26 -16.26
N GLN A 102 -3.28 -11.49 -15.76
CA GLN A 102 -4.70 -11.59 -16.15
C GLN A 102 -5.09 -10.57 -17.21
#